data_AF-A0A2N2W6Q5-F1
#
_entry.id   AF-A0A2N2W6Q5-F1
#
_cell.length_a   1.000
_cell.length_b   1.000
_cell.length_c   1.000
_cell.angle_alpha   90.00
_cell.angle_beta   90.00
_cell.angle_gamma   90.00
#
_symmetry.space_group_name_H-M   'P 1'
#
loop_
_entity.id
_entity.type
_entity.pdbx_description
1 polymer ?
#
loop_
_entity_poly.entity_id
_entity_poly.type
_entity_poly.pdbx_seq_one_letter_code
_entity_poly.pdbx_strand_id
1 'polypeptide(L)'
;LAALRYRQGPNVGSPGSGNDFWPGPLTIDGTAAISEAECAARDKLYAISRSEIDEFVAWWDNKAAYPGYQIPNSIADWPAHGDPSQKQSYYLAPFFDRSGDGEYNPEEGDYPYYDLSNELCHSTTPTKEAEEGIVNGGLLADQVIKGDATLWWVFNDKGNIHTETQGTPIGLEIRAQAFGFATNDEINNMTFYSYEIINRSTYRLTGTYFSQWVDTDLGFATDDYVGCDVDRGLGYSYNGKPKDGDGQFWAYGDQPPAIGVDFFQGPYMDPDGSDNPSFKGDGKLGPSFNGDCSIVGLHGSSLNMQYGEDGELSGNFIIKSEAINGVNFGNGIVDDERFGMRRFVYHNNADAPGPYMQDPKYAPQYYNYLKGIWLDNTKMLYGGNGHISTGAYGPECDFMFPGDTDVCDWGTEGLPPNGPKYWTEEVAQNKEGDRRFMQSAGPFVLEPGAVNYITVGIPWARAASGGPWASVKLLQVVDDKCQLLFDNCFAVVSGPNAPDLTIRE
;
A
#
# COMPACT_ATOMS: atom_id res chain seq x y z
N LEU A 1 -20.66 3.06 2.70
CA LEU A 1 -19.68 3.24 1.61
C LEU A 1 -18.22 3.41 2.08
N ALA A 2 -17.92 3.81 3.32
CA ALA A 2 -16.53 4.00 3.80
C ALA A 2 -15.86 2.69 4.27
N ALA A 3 -16.55 1.91 5.11
CA ALA A 3 -16.05 0.61 5.58
C ALA A 3 -16.51 -0.59 4.73
N LEU A 4 -17.58 -0.42 3.95
CA LEU A 4 -18.18 -1.49 3.13
C LEU A 4 -17.21 -2.11 2.12
N ARG A 5 -16.19 -1.35 1.70
CA ARG A 5 -15.16 -1.79 0.74
C ARG A 5 -14.13 -2.73 1.35
N TYR A 6 -14.05 -2.81 2.69
CA TYR A 6 -13.15 -3.72 3.42
C TYR A 6 -13.87 -4.95 3.98
N ARG A 7 -15.11 -5.19 3.55
CA ARG A 7 -15.80 -6.45 3.83
C ARG A 7 -15.14 -7.54 3.00
N GLN A 8 -14.29 -8.33 3.63
CA GLN A 8 -13.76 -9.57 3.06
C GLN A 8 -14.67 -10.74 3.47
N GLY A 9 -14.71 -11.81 2.69
CA GLY A 9 -15.40 -13.05 3.11
C GLY A 9 -15.78 -13.99 1.96
N PRO A 10 -15.84 -15.32 2.21
CA PRO A 10 -15.81 -16.38 1.19
C PRO A 10 -17.13 -16.63 0.42
N ASN A 11 -18.12 -15.73 0.47
CA ASN A 11 -19.47 -16.04 -0.03
C ASN A 11 -19.79 -15.39 -1.38
N VAL A 12 -19.87 -16.26 -2.39
CA VAL A 12 -20.14 -16.05 -3.83
C VAL A 12 -21.55 -15.49 -4.17
N GLY A 13 -22.24 -14.80 -3.25
CA GLY A 13 -23.62 -14.36 -3.47
C GLY A 13 -24.08 -13.07 -2.77
N SER A 14 -23.25 -12.48 -1.91
CA SER A 14 -23.44 -11.15 -1.32
C SER A 14 -22.15 -10.79 -0.60
N PRO A 15 -21.62 -9.55 -0.69
CA PRO A 15 -20.50 -9.12 0.13
C PRO A 15 -20.72 -9.50 1.60
N GLY A 16 -19.71 -10.15 2.20
CA GLY A 16 -19.50 -10.45 3.63
C GLY A 16 -20.73 -10.37 4.54
N SER A 17 -21.22 -11.52 5.00
CA SER A 17 -22.10 -11.54 6.18
C SER A 17 -21.33 -11.16 7.45
N GLY A 18 -20.00 -11.30 7.45
CA GLY A 18 -19.12 -10.78 8.48
C GLY A 18 -18.65 -9.35 8.19
N ASN A 19 -18.25 -8.63 9.22
CA ASN A 19 -17.76 -7.26 9.14
C ASN A 19 -16.83 -6.96 10.31
N ASP A 20 -15.61 -6.51 10.00
CA ASP A 20 -14.60 -6.17 11.01
C ASP A 20 -14.24 -4.68 10.98
N PHE A 21 -14.89 -3.90 10.11
CA PHE A 21 -14.62 -2.47 9.93
C PHE A 21 -15.89 -1.62 9.96
N TRP A 22 -15.81 -0.43 10.55
CA TRP A 22 -16.91 0.54 10.65
C TRP A 22 -16.46 1.94 10.23
N PRO A 23 -17.34 2.76 9.63
CA PRO A 23 -16.99 4.13 9.25
C PRO A 23 -16.69 5.02 10.47
N GLY A 24 -15.88 6.05 10.27
CA GLY A 24 -15.64 7.11 11.26
C GLY A 24 -14.36 6.97 12.09
N PRO A 25 -13.91 8.06 12.72
CA PRO A 25 -12.73 8.08 13.59
C PRO A 25 -13.04 7.51 14.98
N LEU A 26 -12.03 7.01 15.67
CA LEU A 26 -12.17 6.55 17.05
C LEU A 26 -11.92 7.69 18.04
N THR A 27 -12.44 7.55 19.26
CA THR A 27 -12.13 8.48 20.34
C THR A 27 -10.65 8.41 20.75
N ILE A 28 -10.10 9.55 21.13
CA ILE A 28 -8.70 9.69 21.59
C ILE A 28 -8.56 9.66 23.12
N ASP A 29 -9.62 9.32 23.86
CA ASP A 29 -9.65 9.27 25.32
C ASP A 29 -9.11 7.96 25.93
N GLY A 30 -8.37 7.18 25.13
CA GLY A 30 -7.84 5.88 25.48
C GLY A 30 -8.85 4.73 25.41
N THR A 31 -10.12 5.00 25.08
CA THR A 31 -11.12 3.93 24.90
C THR A 31 -11.15 3.38 23.47
N ALA A 32 -10.71 4.16 22.49
CA ALA A 32 -10.77 3.82 21.07
C ALA A 32 -12.17 3.34 20.69
N ALA A 33 -13.18 4.18 20.93
CA ALA A 33 -14.59 3.85 20.74
C ALA A 33 -15.24 4.74 19.68
N ILE A 34 -16.42 4.35 19.21
CA ILE A 34 -17.27 5.13 18.32
C ILE A 34 -18.73 4.75 18.56
N SER A 35 -19.66 5.69 18.32
CA SER A 35 -21.10 5.42 18.44
C SER A 35 -21.71 4.99 17.10
N GLU A 36 -22.82 4.25 17.13
CA GLU A 36 -23.55 3.88 15.90
C GLU A 36 -24.01 5.10 15.10
N ALA A 37 -24.45 6.16 15.77
CA ALA A 37 -24.86 7.41 15.13
C ALA A 37 -23.70 8.08 14.39
N GLU A 38 -22.51 8.07 14.98
CA GLU A 38 -21.31 8.61 14.35
C GLU A 38 -20.84 7.74 13.19
N CYS A 39 -20.87 6.41 13.32
CA CYS A 39 -20.62 5.49 12.22
C CYS A 39 -21.55 5.79 11.02
N ALA A 40 -22.84 6.00 11.27
CA ALA A 40 -23.80 6.32 10.22
C ALA A 40 -23.53 7.71 9.58
N ALA A 41 -23.16 8.71 10.39
CA ALA A 41 -22.84 10.05 9.90
C ALA A 41 -21.56 10.08 9.05
N ARG A 42 -20.58 9.24 9.39
CA ARG A 42 -19.26 9.13 8.74
C ARG A 42 -19.22 8.08 7.63
N ASP A 43 -20.33 7.42 7.29
CA ASP A 43 -20.39 6.46 6.18
C ASP A 43 -20.39 7.12 4.79
N LYS A 44 -19.34 7.91 4.52
CA LYS A 44 -19.21 8.78 3.36
C LYS A 44 -17.84 8.63 2.71
N LEU A 45 -17.80 8.84 1.40
CA LEU A 45 -16.58 9.08 0.63
C LEU A 45 -16.60 10.55 0.22
N TYR A 46 -15.51 11.26 0.47
CA TYR A 46 -15.35 12.67 0.14
C TYR A 46 -14.55 12.77 -1.15
N ALA A 47 -15.22 13.11 -2.24
CA ALA A 47 -14.61 13.25 -3.55
C ALA A 47 -14.07 14.67 -3.74
N ILE A 48 -12.85 14.77 -4.26
CA ILE A 48 -12.22 16.03 -4.62
C ILE A 48 -11.34 15.80 -5.85
N SER A 49 -11.23 16.82 -6.71
CA SER A 49 -10.32 16.81 -7.85
C SER A 49 -9.27 17.91 -7.75
N ARG A 50 -8.08 17.65 -8.30
CA ARG A 50 -7.01 18.66 -8.39
C ARG A 50 -7.47 19.90 -9.15
N SER A 51 -8.27 19.74 -10.21
CA SER A 51 -8.82 20.85 -10.99
C SER A 51 -9.72 21.78 -10.17
N GLU A 52 -10.51 21.25 -9.23
CA GLU A 52 -11.34 22.10 -8.34
C GLU A 52 -10.46 22.94 -7.41
N ILE A 53 -9.34 22.38 -6.95
CA ILE A 53 -8.39 23.09 -6.09
C ILE A 53 -7.63 24.16 -6.87
N ASP A 54 -7.15 23.84 -8.08
CA ASP A 54 -6.46 24.81 -8.94
C ASP A 54 -7.39 25.99 -9.29
N GLU A 55 -8.67 25.73 -9.59
CA GLU A 55 -9.67 26.78 -9.83
C GLU A 55 -9.97 27.60 -8.56
N PHE A 56 -10.11 26.96 -7.40
CA PHE A 56 -10.30 27.63 -6.12
C PHE A 56 -9.15 28.57 -5.79
N VAL A 57 -7.89 28.11 -5.94
CA VAL A 57 -6.69 28.92 -5.68
C VAL A 57 -6.62 30.09 -6.66
N ALA A 58 -6.87 29.85 -7.96
CA ALA A 58 -6.88 30.92 -8.96
C ALA A 58 -7.99 31.97 -8.72
N TRP A 59 -9.19 31.53 -8.31
CA TRP A 59 -10.26 32.42 -7.88
C TRP A 59 -9.85 33.22 -6.64
N TRP A 60 -9.26 32.57 -5.63
CA TRP A 60 -8.86 33.23 -4.40
C TRP A 60 -7.86 34.35 -4.65
N ASP A 61 -6.85 34.08 -5.49
CA ASP A 61 -5.80 35.04 -5.85
C ASP A 61 -6.33 36.21 -6.70
N ASN A 62 -7.40 36.00 -7.48
CA ASN A 62 -8.03 37.04 -8.30
C ASN A 62 -9.56 36.89 -8.42
N LYS A 63 -10.28 37.19 -7.34
CA LYS A 63 -11.75 37.06 -7.29
C LYS A 63 -12.47 37.85 -8.40
N ALA A 64 -11.90 38.97 -8.84
CA ALA A 64 -12.49 39.80 -9.90
C ALA A 64 -12.49 39.13 -11.28
N ALA A 65 -11.55 38.20 -11.55
CA ALA A 65 -11.50 37.45 -12.80
C ALA A 65 -12.56 36.33 -12.90
N TYR A 66 -13.16 35.94 -11.76
CA TYR A 66 -14.14 34.86 -11.69
C TYR A 66 -15.41 35.30 -10.95
N PRO A 67 -16.16 36.30 -11.48
CA PRO A 67 -17.28 36.94 -10.79
C PRO A 67 -18.50 36.03 -10.51
N GLY A 68 -18.51 34.82 -11.06
CA GLY A 68 -19.58 33.84 -10.86
C GLY A 68 -19.12 32.54 -10.20
N TYR A 69 -17.85 32.45 -9.78
CA TYR A 69 -17.35 31.26 -9.09
C TYR A 69 -18.07 31.09 -7.75
N GLN A 70 -18.38 29.84 -7.41
CA GLN A 70 -18.95 29.45 -6.13
C GLN A 70 -18.10 28.31 -5.60
N ILE A 71 -17.75 28.37 -4.31
CA ILE A 71 -16.97 27.31 -3.68
C ILE A 71 -17.78 26.00 -3.79
N PRO A 72 -17.24 24.94 -4.43
CA PRO A 72 -17.95 23.68 -4.58
C PRO A 72 -18.07 22.96 -3.24
N ASN A 73 -19.10 22.12 -3.09
CA ASN A 73 -19.33 21.35 -1.86
C ASN A 73 -18.17 20.41 -1.51
N SER A 74 -17.40 19.94 -2.50
CA SER A 74 -16.18 19.15 -2.30
C SER A 74 -15.13 19.89 -1.45
N ILE A 75 -15.10 21.22 -1.51
CA ILE A 75 -14.28 22.11 -0.68
C ILE A 75 -15.08 22.56 0.55
N ALA A 76 -16.31 23.04 0.38
CA ALA A 76 -17.10 23.59 1.49
C ALA A 76 -17.40 22.58 2.61
N ASP A 77 -17.68 21.32 2.25
CA ASP A 77 -18.06 20.24 3.18
C ASP A 77 -16.86 19.32 3.50
N TRP A 78 -15.63 19.75 3.25
CA TRP A 78 -14.43 18.95 3.50
C TRP A 78 -14.34 18.55 4.99
N PRO A 79 -14.08 17.27 5.31
CA PRO A 79 -14.12 16.78 6.69
C PRO A 79 -12.80 17.04 7.41
N ALA A 80 -12.32 18.29 7.38
CA ALA A 80 -11.08 18.72 8.02
C ALA A 80 -11.06 18.40 9.52
N HIS A 81 -12.22 18.52 10.18
CA HIS A 81 -12.34 18.38 11.63
C HIS A 81 -13.17 17.20 12.12
N GLY A 82 -12.71 16.63 13.24
CA GLY A 82 -13.51 15.75 14.09
C GLY A 82 -14.35 16.55 15.07
N ASP A 83 -15.07 15.85 15.94
CA ASP A 83 -15.90 16.45 17.00
C ASP A 83 -15.26 16.23 18.39
N PRO A 84 -14.60 17.27 18.95
CA PRO A 84 -14.03 17.18 20.30
C PRO A 84 -15.06 16.90 21.40
N SER A 85 -16.33 17.27 21.21
CA SER A 85 -17.39 16.97 22.18
C SER A 85 -17.72 15.48 22.24
N GLN A 86 -17.44 14.77 21.14
CA GLN A 86 -17.47 13.31 21.06
C GLN A 86 -16.10 12.67 21.35
N LYS A 87 -15.12 13.45 21.81
CA LYS A 87 -13.75 13.02 22.14
C LYS A 87 -12.96 12.49 20.94
N GLN A 88 -13.27 12.97 19.74
CA GLN A 88 -12.49 12.70 18.55
C GLN A 88 -11.28 13.64 18.46
N SER A 89 -10.30 13.28 17.64
CA SER A 89 -9.25 14.22 17.26
C SER A 89 -9.81 15.43 16.53
N TYR A 90 -9.22 16.60 16.75
CA TYR A 90 -9.66 17.81 16.08
C TYR A 90 -9.26 17.83 14.60
N TYR A 91 -8.11 17.28 14.24
CA TYR A 91 -7.63 17.21 12.85
C TYR A 91 -7.90 15.82 12.28
N LEU A 92 -8.69 15.76 11.20
CA LEU A 92 -9.03 14.53 10.46
C LEU A 92 -8.42 14.55 9.06
N ALA A 93 -9.12 15.12 8.08
CA ALA A 93 -8.61 15.23 6.73
C ALA A 93 -7.65 16.42 6.63
N PRO A 94 -6.54 16.30 5.88
CA PRO A 94 -5.56 17.39 5.76
C PRO A 94 -6.18 18.58 5.00
N PHE A 95 -5.85 19.79 5.45
CA PHE A 95 -6.24 21.03 4.78
C PHE A 95 -5.09 22.04 4.83
N PHE A 96 -5.02 22.88 3.81
CA PHE A 96 -4.14 24.02 3.80
C PHE A 96 -4.82 25.14 4.58
N ASP A 97 -4.25 25.50 5.73
CA ASP A 97 -4.69 26.59 6.59
C ASP A 97 -3.96 27.87 6.17
N ARG A 98 -4.67 28.77 5.49
CA ARG A 98 -4.10 30.01 4.96
C ARG A 98 -3.96 31.07 6.05
N SER A 99 -4.88 31.10 7.01
CA SER A 99 -4.91 32.09 8.09
C SER A 99 -3.90 31.75 9.20
N GLY A 100 -3.59 30.46 9.35
CA GLY A 100 -2.74 29.90 10.39
C GLY A 100 -3.45 29.78 11.74
N ASP A 101 -4.78 29.81 11.78
CA ASP A 101 -5.57 29.76 13.01
C ASP A 101 -6.00 28.34 13.42
N GLY A 102 -5.76 27.34 12.57
CA GLY A 102 -6.08 25.94 12.79
C GLY A 102 -7.54 25.56 12.48
N GLU A 103 -8.36 26.49 11.99
CA GLU A 103 -9.75 26.26 11.59
C GLU A 103 -9.84 26.07 10.08
N TYR A 104 -10.75 25.20 9.63
CA TYR A 104 -11.03 25.05 8.21
C TYR A 104 -12.16 25.98 7.77
N ASN A 105 -11.80 27.05 7.07
CA ASN A 105 -12.72 28.02 6.51
C ASN A 105 -12.39 28.36 5.03
N PRO A 106 -13.10 27.76 4.06
CA PRO A 106 -12.92 28.08 2.64
C PRO A 106 -13.17 29.54 2.26
N GLU A 107 -13.97 30.27 3.05
CA GLU A 107 -14.19 31.71 2.83
C GLU A 107 -12.98 32.57 3.27
N GLU A 108 -12.04 31.99 4.01
CA GLU A 108 -10.74 32.56 4.39
C GLU A 108 -9.55 32.00 3.57
N GLY A 109 -9.87 31.15 2.58
CA GLY A 109 -8.93 30.69 1.56
C GLY A 109 -8.32 29.33 1.85
N ASP A 110 -8.91 28.57 2.78
CA ASP A 110 -8.53 27.21 3.10
C ASP A 110 -9.09 26.21 2.09
N TYR A 111 -8.38 25.11 1.89
CA TYR A 111 -8.77 24.09 0.92
C TYR A 111 -8.21 22.70 1.31
N PRO A 112 -8.79 21.59 0.81
CA PRO A 112 -8.22 20.25 0.97
C PRO A 112 -6.75 20.24 0.55
N TYR A 113 -5.83 19.80 1.41
CA TYR A 113 -4.41 20.07 1.18
C TYR A 113 -3.83 19.18 0.07
N TYR A 114 -3.67 19.76 -1.12
CA TYR A 114 -2.76 19.27 -2.15
C TYR A 114 -1.44 20.03 -2.07
N ASP A 115 -0.31 19.32 -2.08
CA ASP A 115 1.03 19.92 -2.15
C ASP A 115 1.31 20.44 -3.58
N LEU A 116 0.72 21.59 -3.92
CA LEU A 116 0.76 22.15 -5.28
C LEU A 116 2.19 22.52 -5.73
N SER A 117 3.05 22.93 -4.80
CA SER A 117 4.44 23.34 -5.05
C SER A 117 5.44 22.18 -4.97
N ASN A 118 5.01 21.02 -4.48
CA ASN A 118 5.85 19.86 -4.20
C ASN A 118 6.92 20.13 -3.13
N GLU A 119 6.66 21.08 -2.22
CA GLU A 119 7.61 21.48 -1.17
C GLU A 119 7.68 20.48 0.00
N LEU A 120 6.64 19.65 0.17
CA LEU A 120 6.62 18.61 1.20
C LEU A 120 7.34 17.33 0.77
N CYS A 121 7.70 17.20 -0.51
CA CYS A 121 8.38 16.00 -0.99
C CYS A 121 9.70 15.77 -0.23
N HIS A 122 9.82 14.60 0.42
CA HIS A 122 10.93 14.23 1.32
C HIS A 122 11.11 15.16 2.55
N SER A 123 10.08 15.94 2.90
CA SER A 123 10.06 16.78 4.08
C SER A 123 9.77 15.98 5.35
N THR A 124 10.38 16.41 6.46
CA THR A 124 10.09 15.90 7.81
C THR A 124 9.01 16.72 8.53
N THR A 125 8.21 17.53 7.82
CA THR A 125 7.15 18.34 8.43
C THR A 125 6.13 17.43 9.12
N PRO A 126 5.91 17.57 10.44
CA PRO A 126 4.94 16.76 11.17
C PRO A 126 3.49 17.10 10.78
N THR A 127 2.58 16.15 10.97
CA THR A 127 1.13 16.43 10.92
C THR A 127 0.70 17.23 12.16
N LYS A 128 -0.48 17.88 12.11
CA LYS A 128 -1.00 18.64 13.26
C LYS A 128 -1.22 17.79 14.51
N GLU A 129 -1.71 16.55 14.36
CA GLU A 129 -1.82 15.64 15.50
C GLU A 129 -0.45 15.27 16.10
N ALA A 130 0.59 15.15 15.28
CA ALA A 130 1.95 14.88 15.74
C ALA A 130 2.53 16.10 16.48
N GLU A 131 2.30 17.32 15.96
CA GLU A 131 2.68 18.58 16.62
C GLU A 131 2.02 18.72 18.00
N GLU A 132 0.74 18.33 18.12
CA GLU A 132 -0.02 18.38 19.38
C GLU A 132 0.27 17.19 20.31
N GLY A 133 1.07 16.21 19.89
CA GLY A 133 1.38 15.02 20.66
C GLY A 133 0.19 14.08 20.87
N ILE A 134 -0.82 14.16 20.01
CA ILE A 134 -1.97 13.23 19.99
C ILE A 134 -1.54 11.88 19.42
N VAL A 135 -0.60 11.89 18.49
CA VAL A 135 -0.02 10.71 17.85
C VAL A 135 1.52 10.78 17.87
N ASN A 136 2.16 9.61 17.74
CA ASN A 136 3.60 9.46 17.66
C ASN A 136 4.00 9.15 16.21
N GLY A 137 4.76 10.08 15.60
CA GLY A 137 5.05 10.06 14.17
C GLY A 137 3.94 10.74 13.35
N GLY A 138 4.03 10.65 12.03
CA GLY A 138 3.11 11.31 11.10
C GLY A 138 3.79 12.44 10.34
N LEU A 139 3.96 12.25 9.03
CA LEU A 139 4.54 13.23 8.13
C LEU A 139 3.45 13.83 7.25
N LEU A 140 3.45 15.16 7.13
CA LEU A 140 2.46 15.87 6.34
C LEU A 140 2.54 15.46 4.86
N ALA A 141 3.74 15.19 4.34
CA ALA A 141 3.97 14.69 2.98
C ALA A 141 3.21 13.39 2.68
N ASP A 142 3.14 12.48 3.65
CA ASP A 142 2.40 11.23 3.53
C ASP A 142 0.88 11.48 3.63
N GLN A 143 0.46 12.45 4.47
CA GLN A 143 -0.95 12.75 4.76
C GLN A 143 -1.68 13.49 3.63
N VAL A 144 -1.03 14.45 2.97
CA VAL A 144 -1.66 15.33 1.96
C VAL A 144 -2.36 14.55 0.84
N ILE A 145 -3.37 15.20 0.24
CA ILE A 145 -4.18 14.66 -0.84
C ILE A 145 -3.37 14.62 -2.14
N LYS A 146 -3.49 13.51 -2.87
CA LYS A 146 -2.69 13.18 -4.06
C LYS A 146 -3.61 12.85 -5.24
N GLY A 147 -3.08 12.94 -6.47
CA GLY A 147 -3.80 12.58 -7.70
C GLY A 147 -4.64 13.70 -8.32
N ASP A 148 -5.16 13.47 -9.52
CA ASP A 148 -6.07 14.40 -10.21
C ASP A 148 -7.52 14.21 -9.77
N ALA A 149 -7.87 12.98 -9.39
CA ALA A 149 -9.15 12.64 -8.78
C ALA A 149 -8.91 11.79 -7.53
N THR A 150 -9.53 12.18 -6.43
CA THR A 150 -9.28 11.58 -5.11
C THR A 150 -10.58 11.32 -4.37
N LEU A 151 -10.65 10.18 -3.70
CA LEU A 151 -11.64 9.87 -2.68
C LEU A 151 -10.91 9.81 -1.33
N TRP A 152 -11.39 10.55 -0.33
CA TRP A 152 -10.91 10.44 1.04
C TRP A 152 -12.02 9.89 1.96
N TRP A 153 -11.65 9.07 2.94
CA TRP A 153 -12.58 8.57 3.97
C TRP A 153 -11.85 8.11 5.23
N VAL A 154 -12.62 7.88 6.30
CA VAL A 154 -12.11 7.38 7.58
C VAL A 154 -12.96 6.20 8.05
N PHE A 155 -12.30 5.18 8.59
CA PHE A 155 -12.92 3.99 9.15
C PHE A 155 -12.06 3.41 10.29
N ASN A 156 -12.56 2.40 10.98
CA ASN A 156 -11.90 1.80 12.13
C ASN A 156 -12.28 0.32 12.30
N ASP A 157 -11.53 -0.41 13.12
CA ASP A 157 -11.82 -1.81 13.44
C ASP A 157 -12.63 -2.01 14.74
N LYS A 158 -13.05 -0.94 15.43
CA LYS A 158 -13.62 -1.02 16.79
C LYS A 158 -14.98 -0.34 16.93
N GLY A 159 -15.79 -0.42 15.88
CA GLY A 159 -17.19 0.04 15.89
C GLY A 159 -18.15 -0.98 16.48
N ASN A 160 -17.86 -2.29 16.38
CA ASN A 160 -18.64 -3.36 17.00
C ASN A 160 -17.80 -4.65 17.11
N ILE A 161 -18.43 -5.78 17.44
CA ILE A 161 -17.81 -7.10 17.40
C ILE A 161 -17.42 -7.49 15.97
N HIS A 162 -16.24 -8.07 15.80
CA HIS A 162 -15.78 -8.65 14.54
C HIS A 162 -16.58 -9.93 14.26
N THR A 163 -17.23 -9.98 13.09
CA THR A 163 -18.03 -11.14 12.67
C THR A 163 -17.42 -11.87 11.47
N GLU A 164 -16.45 -11.29 10.78
CA GLU A 164 -15.74 -11.95 9.68
C GLU A 164 -14.61 -12.81 10.22
N THR A 165 -13.60 -12.20 10.82
CA THR A 165 -12.48 -12.94 11.42
C THR A 165 -12.83 -13.52 12.79
N GLN A 166 -13.90 -13.04 13.44
CA GLN A 166 -14.22 -13.37 14.84
C GLN A 166 -13.07 -13.01 15.80
N GLY A 167 -12.17 -12.11 15.38
CA GLY A 167 -11.12 -11.56 16.20
C GLY A 167 -11.63 -10.61 17.29
N THR A 168 -10.73 -10.18 18.16
CA THR A 168 -11.05 -9.08 19.10
C THR A 168 -10.67 -7.77 18.41
N PRO A 169 -11.57 -6.76 18.38
CA PRO A 169 -11.21 -5.41 17.96
C PRO A 169 -9.97 -4.88 18.69
N ILE A 170 -8.99 -4.41 17.95
CA ILE A 170 -7.70 -3.94 18.47
C ILE A 170 -7.61 -2.43 18.61
N GLY A 171 -8.51 -1.65 18.00
CA GLY A 171 -8.58 -0.20 18.17
C GLY A 171 -7.71 0.58 17.21
N LEU A 172 -7.75 0.21 15.93
CA LEU A 172 -7.14 0.93 14.82
C LEU A 172 -8.14 1.90 14.18
N GLU A 173 -7.70 3.13 14.00
CA GLU A 173 -8.33 4.11 13.10
C GLU A 173 -7.52 4.15 11.81
N ILE A 174 -8.21 4.19 10.67
CA ILE A 174 -7.60 4.26 9.35
C ILE A 174 -8.21 5.45 8.60
N ARG A 175 -7.36 6.37 8.16
CA ARG A 175 -7.73 7.45 7.25
C ARG A 175 -7.14 7.12 5.90
N ALA A 176 -7.99 7.04 4.90
CA ALA A 176 -7.67 6.44 3.63
C ALA A 176 -7.92 7.43 2.51
N GLN A 177 -7.08 7.34 1.48
CA GLN A 177 -7.35 7.96 0.19
C GLN A 177 -7.15 6.95 -0.94
N ALA A 178 -8.01 7.03 -1.94
CA ALA A 178 -7.83 6.39 -3.24
C ALA A 178 -7.75 7.47 -4.31
N PHE A 179 -6.74 7.41 -5.16
CA PHE A 179 -6.50 8.45 -6.14
C PHE A 179 -5.97 7.90 -7.46
N GLY A 180 -6.12 8.69 -8.52
CA GLY A 180 -5.62 8.39 -9.85
C GLY A 180 -5.27 9.66 -10.60
N PHE A 181 -4.56 9.51 -11.70
CA PHE A 181 -4.10 10.61 -12.55
C PHE A 181 -4.71 10.51 -13.93
N ALA A 182 -4.95 11.67 -14.54
CA ALA A 182 -5.46 11.79 -15.90
C ALA A 182 -4.30 12.13 -16.84
N THR A 183 -3.55 11.11 -17.28
CA THR A 183 -2.41 11.27 -18.19
C THR A 183 -2.69 10.65 -19.56
N ASN A 184 -1.79 10.89 -20.53
CA ASN A 184 -1.84 10.28 -21.87
C ASN A 184 -0.89 9.08 -22.01
N ASP A 185 -0.36 8.57 -20.90
CA ASP A 185 0.57 7.45 -20.83
C ASP A 185 0.04 6.37 -19.88
N GLU A 186 0.88 5.40 -19.54
CA GLU A 186 0.51 4.24 -18.75
C GLU A 186 0.13 4.58 -17.31
N ILE A 187 0.45 5.78 -16.79
CA ILE A 187 -0.01 6.22 -15.46
C ILE A 187 -1.54 6.26 -15.41
N ASN A 188 -2.20 6.55 -16.54
CA ASN A 188 -3.66 6.54 -16.66
C ASN A 188 -4.29 5.14 -16.51
N ASN A 189 -3.47 4.07 -16.47
CA ASN A 189 -3.89 2.68 -16.25
C ASN A 189 -3.64 2.21 -14.81
N MET A 190 -3.58 3.14 -13.85
CA MET A 190 -3.23 2.84 -12.46
C MET A 190 -4.18 3.56 -11.50
N THR A 191 -4.43 2.93 -10.36
CA THR A 191 -4.98 3.60 -9.19
C THR A 191 -4.04 3.42 -8.01
N PHE A 192 -4.12 4.33 -7.05
CA PHE A 192 -3.25 4.38 -5.88
C PHE A 192 -4.07 4.49 -4.62
N TYR A 193 -3.54 3.92 -3.54
CA TYR A 193 -4.18 3.93 -2.23
C TYR A 193 -3.14 4.27 -1.16
N SER A 194 -3.49 5.18 -0.27
CA SER A 194 -2.70 5.50 0.93
C SER A 194 -3.57 5.33 2.17
N TYR A 195 -3.01 4.65 3.17
CA TYR A 195 -3.66 4.37 4.45
C TYR A 195 -2.81 4.92 5.60
N GLU A 196 -3.29 5.99 6.23
CA GLU A 196 -2.81 6.42 7.54
C GLU A 196 -3.45 5.53 8.60
N ILE A 197 -2.67 4.62 9.18
CA ILE A 197 -3.09 3.66 10.20
C ILE A 197 -2.60 4.14 11.55
N ILE A 198 -3.54 4.38 12.47
CA ILE A 198 -3.29 4.94 13.80
C ILE A 198 -3.70 3.93 14.86
N ASN A 199 -2.79 3.55 15.74
CA ASN A 199 -3.13 2.77 16.93
C ASN A 199 -3.76 3.68 18.00
N ARG A 200 -5.09 3.79 17.99
CA ARG A 200 -5.85 4.58 18.98
C ARG A 200 -6.03 3.84 20.32
N SER A 201 -5.64 2.57 20.38
CA SER A 201 -5.74 1.77 21.61
C SER A 201 -4.65 2.14 22.62
N THR A 202 -4.82 1.65 23.86
CA THR A 202 -3.78 1.72 24.90
C THR A 202 -2.86 0.50 24.90
N TYR A 203 -3.03 -0.41 23.93
CA TYR A 203 -2.24 -1.64 23.83
C TYR A 203 -1.05 -1.44 22.92
N ARG A 204 0.10 -1.93 23.39
CA ARG A 204 1.26 -2.20 22.55
C ARG A 204 0.99 -3.47 21.74
N LEU A 205 0.91 -3.35 20.43
CA LEU A 205 0.72 -4.49 19.53
C LEU A 205 2.09 -5.02 19.09
N THR A 206 2.32 -6.32 19.27
CA THR A 206 3.58 -6.98 18.92
C THR A 206 3.34 -8.12 17.95
N GLY A 207 4.30 -8.41 17.07
CA GLY A 207 4.07 -9.39 16.01
C GLY A 207 3.01 -8.88 15.03
N THR A 208 2.97 -7.57 14.83
CA THR A 208 2.04 -6.89 13.94
C THR A 208 2.49 -7.10 12.50
N TYR A 209 1.55 -7.37 11.62
CA TYR A 209 1.78 -7.43 10.19
C TYR A 209 0.72 -6.57 9.51
N PHE A 210 1.11 -5.90 8.44
CA PHE A 210 0.16 -5.33 7.50
C PHE A 210 0.21 -6.13 6.21
N SER A 211 -0.96 -6.32 5.62
CA SER A 211 -1.07 -7.03 4.36
C SER A 211 -2.21 -6.48 3.54
N GLN A 212 -1.99 -6.39 2.23
CA GLN A 212 -3.10 -6.33 1.31
C GLN A 212 -3.66 -7.74 1.12
N TRP A 213 -4.98 -7.83 1.06
CA TRP A 213 -5.70 -9.03 0.68
C TRP A 213 -6.34 -8.76 -0.67
N VAL A 214 -5.94 -9.52 -1.67
CA VAL A 214 -6.29 -9.24 -3.06
C VAL A 214 -7.08 -10.39 -3.62
N ASP A 215 -8.33 -10.09 -3.98
CA ASP A 215 -9.23 -10.96 -4.73
C ASP A 215 -9.41 -10.33 -6.11
N THR A 216 -8.63 -10.79 -7.10
CA THR A 216 -8.48 -10.05 -8.36
C THR A 216 -9.63 -10.26 -9.33
N ASP A 217 -10.27 -11.44 -9.32
CA ASP A 217 -11.29 -11.85 -10.29
C ASP A 217 -10.95 -11.36 -11.72
N LEU A 218 -9.80 -11.76 -12.28
CA LEU A 218 -9.28 -11.16 -13.52
C LEU A 218 -10.05 -11.67 -14.74
N GLY A 219 -11.20 -11.06 -15.00
CA GLY A 219 -12.10 -11.58 -16.01
C GLY A 219 -12.75 -12.84 -15.48
N PHE A 220 -12.53 -14.00 -16.12
CA PHE A 220 -13.15 -15.23 -15.66
C PHE A 220 -12.39 -15.79 -14.46
N ALA A 221 -12.76 -15.37 -13.26
CA ALA A 221 -12.07 -15.69 -12.00
C ALA A 221 -11.53 -17.12 -11.83
N THR A 222 -12.13 -18.15 -12.44
CA THR A 222 -11.68 -19.54 -12.28
C THR A 222 -10.55 -19.99 -13.22
N ASP A 223 -9.99 -19.11 -14.05
CA ASP A 223 -8.78 -19.41 -14.84
C ASP A 223 -7.59 -18.51 -14.56
N ASP A 224 -7.46 -18.00 -13.33
CA ASP A 224 -6.37 -17.15 -12.90
C ASP A 224 -5.13 -17.93 -12.41
N TYR A 225 -3.97 -17.32 -12.65
CA TYR A 225 -2.70 -17.57 -11.99
C TYR A 225 -2.21 -16.31 -11.29
N VAL A 226 -1.34 -16.50 -10.30
CA VAL A 226 -0.71 -15.42 -9.55
C VAL A 226 0.81 -15.60 -9.46
N GLY A 227 1.50 -14.54 -9.06
CA GLY A 227 2.92 -14.60 -8.71
C GLY A 227 3.41 -13.28 -8.13
N CYS A 228 4.70 -13.20 -7.87
CA CYS A 228 5.33 -11.97 -7.40
C CYS A 228 6.63 -11.65 -8.13
N ASP A 229 6.95 -10.36 -8.12
CA ASP A 229 8.26 -9.80 -8.44
C ASP A 229 8.86 -9.25 -7.14
N VAL A 230 9.77 -10.04 -6.58
CA VAL A 230 10.34 -9.82 -5.25
C VAL A 230 11.18 -8.54 -5.21
N ASP A 231 11.88 -8.23 -6.30
CA ASP A 231 12.74 -7.04 -6.43
C ASP A 231 11.93 -5.74 -6.51
N ARG A 232 10.74 -5.80 -7.12
CA ARG A 232 9.82 -4.64 -7.20
C ARG A 232 8.92 -4.48 -5.98
N GLY A 233 8.63 -5.56 -5.25
CA GLY A 233 7.55 -5.54 -4.25
C GLY A 233 6.17 -5.77 -4.85
N LEU A 234 6.11 -6.22 -6.10
CA LEU A 234 4.89 -6.37 -6.90
C LEU A 234 4.30 -7.79 -6.77
N GLY A 235 3.03 -7.89 -6.39
CA GLY A 235 2.21 -9.09 -6.54
C GLY A 235 1.34 -8.95 -7.78
N TYR A 236 1.12 -10.02 -8.54
CA TYR A 236 0.34 -9.93 -9.79
C TYR A 236 -0.57 -11.13 -10.00
N SER A 237 -1.65 -10.88 -10.75
CA SER A 237 -2.58 -11.88 -11.27
C SER A 237 -2.64 -11.77 -12.80
N TYR A 238 -2.75 -12.93 -13.45
CA TYR A 238 -2.81 -13.06 -14.91
C TYR A 238 -3.56 -14.32 -15.30
N ASN A 239 -4.13 -14.32 -16.50
CA ASN A 239 -4.88 -15.48 -16.97
C ASN A 239 -3.95 -16.69 -17.20
N GLY A 240 -4.34 -17.87 -16.71
CA GLY A 240 -3.65 -19.13 -16.95
C GLY A 240 -3.78 -19.64 -18.38
N LYS A 241 -4.67 -19.06 -19.19
CA LYS A 241 -4.90 -19.42 -20.60
C LYS A 241 -4.65 -18.25 -21.56
N PRO A 242 -4.19 -18.51 -22.79
CA PRO A 242 -4.03 -17.46 -23.81
C PRO A 242 -5.28 -16.68 -24.20
N LYS A 243 -6.44 -17.23 -23.87
CA LYS A 243 -7.75 -16.67 -24.15
C LYS A 243 -8.63 -16.82 -22.91
N ASP A 244 -9.11 -15.70 -22.41
CA ASP A 244 -10.06 -15.61 -21.30
C ASP A 244 -11.48 -15.55 -21.87
N GLY A 245 -12.16 -16.69 -21.92
CA GLY A 245 -13.50 -16.80 -22.49
C GLY A 245 -13.62 -16.42 -23.98
N ASP A 246 -14.85 -16.19 -24.43
CA ASP A 246 -15.20 -15.89 -25.83
C ASP A 246 -16.00 -14.58 -25.94
N GLY A 247 -15.69 -13.59 -25.09
CA GLY A 247 -16.33 -12.26 -25.10
C GLY A 247 -17.59 -12.15 -24.25
N GLN A 248 -17.72 -12.99 -23.22
CA GLN A 248 -18.71 -12.78 -22.15
C GLN A 248 -18.37 -11.50 -21.37
N PHE A 249 -19.34 -10.91 -20.68
CA PHE A 249 -19.12 -9.66 -19.95
C PHE A 249 -18.13 -9.80 -18.77
N TRP A 250 -17.89 -11.02 -18.32
CA TRP A 250 -16.94 -11.37 -17.27
C TRP A 250 -15.62 -11.93 -17.85
N ALA A 251 -15.29 -11.68 -19.11
CA ALA A 251 -14.09 -12.28 -19.73
C ALA A 251 -13.46 -11.32 -20.76
N TYR A 252 -12.13 -11.33 -20.87
CA TYR A 252 -11.36 -10.36 -21.67
C TYR A 252 -11.06 -10.81 -23.12
N GLY A 253 -11.28 -12.08 -23.45
CA GLY A 253 -11.01 -12.67 -24.75
C GLY A 253 -9.52 -12.95 -25.01
N ASP A 254 -9.08 -12.76 -26.25
CA ASP A 254 -7.68 -13.00 -26.64
C ASP A 254 -6.75 -11.96 -26.01
N GLN A 255 -5.53 -12.37 -25.65
CA GLN A 255 -4.52 -11.50 -25.01
C GLN A 255 -5.08 -10.87 -23.71
N PRO A 256 -5.44 -11.67 -22.70
CA PRO A 256 -5.96 -11.14 -21.45
C PRO A 256 -4.93 -10.22 -20.77
N PRO A 257 -5.40 -9.21 -20.02
CA PRO A 257 -4.52 -8.32 -19.25
C PRO A 257 -3.82 -9.06 -18.11
N ALA A 258 -2.91 -8.36 -17.44
CA ALA A 258 -2.43 -8.68 -16.11
C ALA A 258 -2.70 -7.49 -15.20
N ILE A 259 -2.97 -7.74 -13.92
CA ILE A 259 -3.15 -6.74 -12.88
C ILE A 259 -2.11 -6.95 -11.79
N GLY A 260 -1.57 -5.85 -11.27
CA GLY A 260 -0.56 -5.83 -10.23
C GLY A 260 -1.04 -5.13 -8.97
N VAL A 261 -0.38 -5.42 -7.86
CA VAL A 261 -0.43 -4.64 -6.63
C VAL A 261 1.01 -4.41 -6.18
N ASP A 262 1.47 -3.17 -6.30
CA ASP A 262 2.81 -2.75 -5.89
C ASP A 262 2.78 -2.14 -4.49
N PHE A 263 3.73 -2.53 -3.67
CA PHE A 263 3.84 -2.16 -2.27
C PHE A 263 4.95 -1.10 -2.10
N PHE A 264 4.65 0.16 -2.42
CA PHE A 264 5.62 1.24 -2.41
C PHE A 264 6.16 1.59 -1.02
N GLN A 265 5.28 1.57 -0.02
CA GLN A 265 5.59 2.07 1.31
C GLN A 265 4.87 1.23 2.35
N GLY A 266 5.64 0.58 3.22
CA GLY A 266 5.12 -0.21 4.33
C GLY A 266 5.24 0.43 5.70
N PRO A 267 4.99 -0.38 6.74
CA PRO A 267 5.17 0.06 8.10
C PRO A 267 6.65 0.35 8.38
N TYR A 268 6.89 1.27 9.31
CA TYR A 268 8.21 1.49 9.88
C TYR A 268 8.75 0.21 10.52
N MET A 269 10.06 0.05 10.42
CA MET A 269 10.79 -0.95 11.18
C MET A 269 10.88 -0.56 12.66
N ASP A 270 11.06 -1.55 13.54
CA ASP A 270 11.31 -1.27 14.95
C ASP A 270 12.65 -0.52 15.08
N PRO A 271 12.69 0.63 15.78
CA PRO A 271 13.91 1.43 15.91
C PRO A 271 15.07 0.61 16.50
N ASP A 272 16.22 0.66 15.83
CA ASP A 272 17.46 0.03 16.28
C ASP A 272 18.64 1.01 16.44
N GLY A 273 18.40 2.29 16.15
CA GLY A 273 19.35 3.39 16.27
C GLY A 273 20.36 3.45 15.12
N SER A 274 20.10 2.77 14.00
CA SER A 274 20.93 2.76 12.81
C SER A 274 20.18 3.35 11.61
N ASP A 275 20.91 3.99 10.71
CA ASP A 275 20.51 4.07 9.30
C ASP A 275 20.92 2.74 8.66
N ASN A 276 19.98 1.81 8.47
CA ASN A 276 20.27 0.46 8.00
C ASN A 276 20.70 0.50 6.51
N PRO A 277 21.72 -0.29 6.09
CA PRO A 277 22.24 -0.22 4.73
C PRO A 277 21.21 -0.53 3.64
N SER A 278 21.20 0.29 2.60
CA SER A 278 20.45 0.02 1.38
C SER A 278 21.00 -1.19 0.63
N PHE A 279 20.14 -1.90 -0.10
CA PHE A 279 20.60 -2.95 -1.01
C PHE A 279 21.25 -2.35 -2.27
N LYS A 280 20.54 -1.45 -2.98
CA LYS A 280 20.97 -0.88 -4.28
C LYS A 280 21.28 0.62 -4.26
N GLY A 281 21.28 1.27 -3.10
CA GLY A 281 21.61 2.70 -2.99
C GLY A 281 23.03 2.99 -3.47
N ASP A 282 23.32 4.26 -3.72
CA ASP A 282 24.61 4.71 -4.26
C ASP A 282 25.71 4.87 -3.20
N GLY A 283 25.36 4.69 -1.93
CA GLY A 283 26.29 4.83 -0.80
C GLY A 283 26.68 6.27 -0.49
N LYS A 284 26.00 7.28 -1.06
CA LYS A 284 26.39 8.68 -0.88
C LYS A 284 25.90 9.30 0.42
N LEU A 285 24.62 9.12 0.74
CA LEU A 285 24.02 9.68 1.95
C LEU A 285 24.22 8.76 3.16
N GLY A 286 24.11 7.45 2.95
CA GLY A 286 24.26 6.43 3.97
C GLY A 286 24.87 5.13 3.41
N PRO A 287 25.00 4.08 4.23
CA PRO A 287 25.63 2.83 3.84
C PRO A 287 24.86 2.07 2.75
N SER A 288 25.58 1.35 1.89
CA SER A 288 24.99 0.48 0.87
C SER A 288 25.77 -0.79 0.61
N PHE A 289 25.05 -1.85 0.23
CA PHE A 289 25.61 -3.09 -0.31
C PHE A 289 25.86 -3.04 -1.81
N ASN A 290 25.43 -2.00 -2.53
CA ASN A 290 25.64 -1.85 -3.98
C ASN A 290 25.23 -3.09 -4.81
N GLY A 291 24.14 -3.76 -4.40
CA GLY A 291 23.61 -4.97 -5.04
C GLY A 291 24.25 -6.28 -4.59
N ASP A 292 25.12 -6.28 -3.57
CA ASP A 292 25.75 -7.50 -3.05
C ASP A 292 24.78 -8.31 -2.16
N CYS A 293 24.53 -9.56 -2.56
CA CYS A 293 23.63 -10.48 -1.86
C CYS A 293 24.10 -10.93 -0.47
N SER A 294 25.34 -10.60 -0.06
CA SER A 294 25.82 -10.88 1.30
C SER A 294 24.99 -10.20 2.39
N ILE A 295 24.23 -9.15 2.06
CA ILE A 295 23.26 -8.50 2.96
C ILE A 295 22.29 -9.50 3.59
N VAL A 296 21.86 -10.54 2.86
CA VAL A 296 20.91 -11.55 3.35
C VAL A 296 21.55 -12.40 4.44
N GLY A 297 22.75 -12.92 4.18
CA GLY A 297 23.49 -13.75 5.14
C GLY A 297 24.07 -12.98 6.33
N LEU A 298 24.12 -11.65 6.24
CA LEU A 298 24.59 -10.75 7.30
C LEU A 298 23.43 -10.11 8.09
N HIS A 299 22.18 -10.48 7.84
CA HIS A 299 21.01 -9.97 8.56
C HIS A 299 21.22 -10.03 10.10
N GLY A 300 20.96 -8.92 10.77
CA GLY A 300 21.10 -8.76 12.22
C GLY A 300 22.53 -8.58 12.73
N SER A 301 23.54 -8.66 11.86
CA SER A 301 24.93 -8.36 12.23
C SER A 301 25.21 -6.86 12.20
N SER A 302 26.31 -6.45 12.84
CA SER A 302 26.81 -5.08 12.78
C SER A 302 28.14 -5.04 12.02
N LEU A 303 28.25 -4.16 11.04
CA LEU A 303 29.41 -4.03 10.17
C LEU A 303 29.91 -2.58 10.12
N ASN A 304 31.23 -2.40 10.11
CA ASN A 304 31.82 -1.11 9.78
C ASN A 304 31.81 -0.92 8.27
N MET A 305 31.09 0.09 7.77
CA MET A 305 30.96 0.39 6.34
C MET A 305 31.43 1.80 6.03
N GLN A 306 31.99 1.97 4.83
CA GLN A 306 32.33 3.27 4.27
C GLN A 306 31.19 3.79 3.38
N TYR A 307 30.98 5.10 3.39
CA TYR A 307 29.95 5.80 2.61
C TYR A 307 30.39 7.25 2.37
N GLY A 308 29.61 8.03 1.63
CA GLY A 308 30.00 9.36 1.14
C GLY A 308 30.41 9.31 -0.33
N GLU A 309 30.53 10.49 -0.97
CA GLU A 309 30.79 10.62 -2.41
C GLU A 309 32.07 9.86 -2.85
N ASP A 310 33.08 9.79 -1.99
CA ASP A 310 34.35 9.12 -2.21
C ASP A 310 34.64 8.03 -1.14
N GLY A 311 33.63 7.59 -0.37
CA GLY A 311 33.79 6.65 0.74
C GLY A 311 34.57 7.23 1.93
N GLU A 312 34.53 8.54 2.10
CA GLU A 312 35.28 9.30 3.10
C GLU A 312 34.71 9.19 4.51
N LEU A 313 33.43 8.82 4.62
CA LEU A 313 32.74 8.58 5.88
C LEU A 313 32.78 7.11 6.24
N SER A 314 32.70 6.80 7.53
CA SER A 314 32.59 5.41 8.00
C SER A 314 31.77 5.34 9.27
N GLY A 315 31.00 4.27 9.43
CA GLY A 315 30.14 4.04 10.59
C GLY A 315 29.95 2.55 10.84
N ASN A 316 29.46 2.21 12.03
CA ASN A 316 28.98 0.85 12.31
C ASN A 316 27.47 0.84 12.12
N PHE A 317 26.98 -0.06 11.28
CA PHE A 317 25.58 -0.13 10.91
C PHE A 317 25.02 -1.52 11.17
N ILE A 318 23.75 -1.58 11.56
CA ILE A 318 23.03 -2.85 11.71
C ILE A 318 22.49 -3.25 10.34
N ILE A 319 22.73 -4.48 9.93
CA ILE A 319 22.31 -4.98 8.61
C ILE A 319 20.91 -5.56 8.70
N LYS A 320 20.05 -5.14 7.78
CA LYS A 320 18.67 -5.58 7.65
C LYS A 320 18.44 -6.07 6.23
N SER A 321 17.84 -7.25 6.10
CA SER A 321 17.55 -7.84 4.79
C SER A 321 16.19 -7.37 4.23
N GLU A 322 15.54 -6.49 4.97
CA GLU A 322 14.32 -5.80 4.60
C GLU A 322 14.54 -4.76 3.49
N ALA A 323 15.80 -4.39 3.22
CA ALA A 323 16.22 -3.36 2.25
C ALA A 323 16.04 -3.73 0.77
N ILE A 324 15.47 -4.90 0.45
CA ILE A 324 15.30 -5.36 -0.92
C ILE A 324 14.37 -4.44 -1.74
N ASN A 325 13.16 -4.23 -1.22
CA ASN A 325 12.08 -3.42 -1.79
C ASN A 325 11.46 -2.49 -0.73
N GLY A 326 12.11 -2.37 0.43
CA GLY A 326 11.77 -1.38 1.44
C GLY A 326 12.39 -0.02 1.11
N VAL A 327 11.85 1.04 1.72
CA VAL A 327 12.26 2.43 1.45
C VAL A 327 13.06 3.01 2.61
N ASN A 328 13.77 4.10 2.33
CA ASN A 328 14.58 4.91 3.25
C ASN A 328 15.87 4.29 3.79
N PHE A 329 16.20 3.05 3.46
CA PHE A 329 17.50 2.47 3.82
C PHE A 329 18.67 3.28 3.24
N GLY A 330 19.69 3.55 4.04
CA GLY A 330 20.93 4.20 3.62
C GLY A 330 20.74 5.65 3.18
N ASN A 331 19.73 6.35 3.68
CA ASN A 331 19.40 7.73 3.28
C ASN A 331 20.02 8.79 4.21
N GLY A 332 20.76 8.38 5.25
CA GLY A 332 21.39 9.26 6.24
C GLY A 332 20.48 9.64 7.41
N ILE A 333 19.24 9.17 7.46
CA ILE A 333 18.27 9.37 8.54
C ILE A 333 18.19 8.07 9.34
N VAL A 334 18.21 8.20 10.66
CA VAL A 334 18.19 7.05 11.57
C VAL A 334 16.74 6.68 11.90
N ASP A 335 16.43 5.39 11.83
CA ASP A 335 15.14 4.78 12.20
C ASP A 335 13.93 5.27 11.37
N ASP A 336 14.13 5.65 10.11
CA ASP A 336 13.04 5.97 9.17
C ASP A 336 12.80 4.89 8.09
N GLU A 337 13.49 3.74 8.21
CA GLU A 337 13.36 2.60 7.31
C GLU A 337 11.98 1.97 7.40
N ARG A 338 11.46 1.59 6.24
CA ARG A 338 10.15 0.98 6.11
C ARG A 338 10.24 -0.31 5.35
N PHE A 339 9.47 -1.29 5.81
CA PHE A 339 9.32 -2.55 5.10
C PHE A 339 8.72 -2.31 3.71
N GLY A 340 9.18 -3.08 2.73
CA GLY A 340 8.39 -3.37 1.53
C GLY A 340 7.67 -4.72 1.67
N MET A 341 7.39 -5.39 0.55
CA MET A 341 6.83 -6.74 0.56
C MET A 341 7.82 -7.75 1.16
N ARG A 342 7.47 -8.36 2.29
CA ARG A 342 8.28 -9.39 2.96
C ARG A 342 7.78 -10.80 2.75
N ARG A 343 6.50 -10.96 2.39
CA ARG A 343 5.89 -12.26 2.08
C ARG A 343 4.90 -12.13 0.96
N PHE A 344 4.85 -13.12 0.10
CA PHE A 344 3.81 -13.29 -0.91
C PHE A 344 3.16 -14.66 -0.73
N VAL A 345 1.89 -14.66 -0.39
CA VAL A 345 1.09 -15.87 -0.17
C VAL A 345 -0.05 -15.88 -1.16
N TYR A 346 -0.28 -17.01 -1.82
CA TYR A 346 -1.55 -17.23 -2.50
C TYR A 346 -2.41 -18.25 -1.75
N HIS A 347 -3.72 -18.16 -1.92
CA HIS A 347 -4.65 -19.22 -1.56
C HIS A 347 -5.81 -19.23 -2.55
N ASN A 348 -6.66 -20.24 -2.42
CA ASN A 348 -7.82 -20.42 -3.27
C ASN A 348 -9.11 -20.15 -2.50
N ASN A 349 -10.19 -19.98 -3.26
CA ASN A 349 -11.54 -20.04 -2.72
C ASN A 349 -11.80 -21.36 -1.95
N ALA A 350 -12.72 -21.32 -0.97
CA ALA A 350 -13.16 -22.42 -0.11
C ALA A 350 -13.54 -23.74 -0.82
N ASP A 351 -13.88 -23.73 -2.12
CA ASP A 351 -14.26 -24.92 -2.88
C ASP A 351 -13.11 -25.57 -3.69
N ALA A 352 -11.90 -24.99 -3.64
CA ALA A 352 -10.75 -25.52 -4.37
C ALA A 352 -10.09 -26.73 -3.68
N PRO A 353 -9.39 -27.60 -4.42
CA PRO A 353 -8.58 -28.67 -3.82
C PRO A 353 -7.56 -28.12 -2.81
N GLY A 354 -7.14 -28.95 -1.86
CA GLY A 354 -6.13 -28.57 -0.85
C GLY A 354 -6.73 -27.70 0.27
N PRO A 355 -7.36 -28.29 1.29
CA PRO A 355 -8.01 -27.53 2.36
C PRO A 355 -7.06 -26.68 3.21
N TYR A 356 -5.74 -26.89 3.09
CA TYR A 356 -4.70 -26.10 3.74
C TYR A 356 -4.42 -24.74 3.04
N MET A 357 -4.88 -24.58 1.79
CA MET A 357 -4.70 -23.40 0.94
C MET A 357 -6.04 -22.80 0.49
N GLN A 358 -7.07 -22.89 1.34
CA GLN A 358 -8.40 -22.31 1.12
C GLN A 358 -8.58 -21.02 1.92
N ASP A 359 -9.68 -20.30 1.73
CA ASP A 359 -9.98 -19.11 2.53
C ASP A 359 -9.97 -19.39 4.05
N PRO A 360 -9.33 -18.51 4.84
CA PRO A 360 -9.33 -18.56 6.29
C PRO A 360 -10.72 -18.19 6.83
N LYS A 361 -11.06 -18.75 7.98
CA LYS A 361 -12.41 -18.69 8.56
C LYS A 361 -12.49 -17.96 9.89
N TYR A 362 -11.34 -17.74 10.54
CA TYR A 362 -11.23 -17.07 11.83
C TYR A 362 -9.81 -16.52 12.04
N ALA A 363 -9.65 -15.54 12.95
CA ALA A 363 -8.45 -14.70 13.08
C ALA A 363 -7.10 -15.45 13.10
N PRO A 364 -6.90 -16.55 13.86
CA PRO A 364 -5.70 -17.38 13.78
C PRO A 364 -5.31 -17.85 12.38
N GLN A 365 -6.28 -18.15 11.51
CA GLN A 365 -6.02 -18.59 10.14
C GLN A 365 -5.57 -17.42 9.24
N TYR A 366 -6.23 -16.26 9.35
CA TYR A 366 -5.76 -15.03 8.69
C TYR A 366 -4.33 -14.70 9.14
N TYR A 367 -4.07 -14.77 10.44
CA TYR A 367 -2.75 -14.51 11.01
C TYR A 367 -1.69 -15.52 10.55
N ASN A 368 -2.05 -16.77 10.29
CA ASN A 368 -1.16 -17.75 9.69
C ASN A 368 -0.73 -17.33 8.27
N TYR A 369 -1.67 -16.87 7.43
CA TYR A 369 -1.33 -16.37 6.10
C TYR A 369 -0.43 -15.12 6.15
N LEU A 370 -0.63 -14.20 7.11
CA LEU A 370 0.27 -13.04 7.29
C LEU A 370 1.73 -13.45 7.52
N LYS A 371 1.95 -14.66 8.06
CA LYS A 371 3.28 -15.23 8.36
C LYS A 371 3.77 -16.22 7.31
N GLY A 372 3.05 -16.45 6.22
CA GLY A 372 3.39 -17.50 5.24
C GLY A 372 3.23 -18.92 5.80
N ILE A 373 2.22 -19.14 6.63
CA ILE A 373 1.89 -20.45 7.24
C ILE A 373 0.53 -20.91 6.70
N TRP A 374 0.44 -22.14 6.24
CA TRP A 374 -0.80 -22.75 5.75
C TRP A 374 -1.83 -22.99 6.86
N LEU A 375 -3.09 -23.27 6.49
CA LEU A 375 -4.16 -23.50 7.49
C LEU A 375 -3.93 -24.75 8.35
N ASP A 376 -3.09 -25.69 7.90
CA ASP A 376 -2.68 -26.86 8.67
C ASP A 376 -1.44 -26.62 9.56
N ASN A 377 -1.00 -25.36 9.67
CA ASN A 377 0.15 -24.88 10.45
C ASN A 377 1.53 -25.31 9.90
N THR A 378 1.61 -25.77 8.65
CA THR A 378 2.89 -25.96 7.98
C THR A 378 3.40 -24.65 7.37
N LYS A 379 4.72 -24.42 7.40
CA LYS A 379 5.34 -23.29 6.69
C LYS A 379 5.35 -23.59 5.19
N MET A 380 5.22 -22.54 4.38
CA MET A 380 5.40 -22.64 2.93
C MET A 380 6.81 -23.10 2.56
N LEU A 381 6.90 -23.92 1.52
CA LEU A 381 8.14 -24.49 1.00
C LEU A 381 8.34 -24.09 -0.46
N TYR A 382 9.59 -23.90 -0.88
CA TYR A 382 9.91 -23.59 -2.26
C TYR A 382 9.52 -24.75 -3.21
N GLY A 383 8.91 -24.41 -4.34
CA GLY A 383 8.51 -25.36 -5.38
C GLY A 383 7.11 -25.96 -5.23
N GLY A 384 6.68 -26.72 -6.23
CA GLY A 384 5.30 -27.22 -6.31
C GLY A 384 4.31 -26.07 -6.21
N ASN A 385 3.31 -26.21 -5.36
CA ASN A 385 2.40 -25.12 -5.02
C ASN A 385 2.68 -24.47 -3.65
N GLY A 386 3.88 -24.67 -3.08
CA GLY A 386 4.22 -24.14 -1.77
C GLY A 386 4.00 -25.09 -0.59
N HIS A 387 3.46 -26.28 -0.83
CA HIS A 387 3.15 -27.26 0.22
C HIS A 387 3.84 -28.61 -0.05
N ILE A 388 4.30 -29.30 1.01
CA ILE A 388 5.06 -30.55 0.88
C ILE A 388 4.31 -31.64 0.09
N SER A 389 2.97 -31.68 0.19
CA SER A 389 2.15 -32.68 -0.49
C SER A 389 2.01 -32.48 -2.01
N THR A 390 2.55 -31.39 -2.56
CA THR A 390 2.44 -31.05 -3.99
C THR A 390 3.79 -31.10 -4.71
N GLY A 391 4.81 -31.69 -4.08
CA GLY A 391 6.13 -31.81 -4.67
C GLY A 391 7.03 -30.59 -4.43
N ALA A 392 6.71 -29.74 -3.44
CA ALA A 392 7.65 -28.75 -2.94
C ALA A 392 8.94 -29.43 -2.47
N TYR A 393 10.08 -28.89 -2.87
CA TYR A 393 11.41 -29.45 -2.60
C TYR A 393 12.18 -28.64 -1.53
N GLY A 394 11.67 -27.47 -1.15
CA GLY A 394 12.23 -26.64 -0.08
C GLY A 394 13.43 -25.79 -0.52
N PRO A 395 14.01 -24.99 0.38
CA PRO A 395 13.69 -24.88 1.81
C PRO A 395 12.37 -24.14 2.09
N GLU A 396 12.08 -23.84 3.36
CA GLU A 396 11.00 -22.90 3.71
C GLU A 396 11.18 -21.57 2.97
N CYS A 397 10.07 -21.00 2.49
CA CYS A 397 10.10 -19.78 1.70
C CYS A 397 9.03 -18.77 2.15
N ASP A 398 9.34 -17.49 1.96
CA ASP A 398 8.45 -16.36 2.23
C ASP A 398 7.79 -15.80 0.95
N PHE A 399 8.33 -16.09 -0.24
CA PHE A 399 7.78 -15.66 -1.53
C PHE A 399 7.36 -16.85 -2.38
N MET A 400 6.07 -16.92 -2.72
CA MET A 400 5.55 -17.92 -3.64
C MET A 400 5.60 -17.42 -5.08
N PHE A 401 6.03 -18.30 -5.99
CA PHE A 401 6.11 -18.03 -7.43
C PHE A 401 6.90 -16.74 -7.81
N PRO A 402 8.13 -16.54 -7.29
CA PRO A 402 8.92 -15.33 -7.58
C PRO A 402 9.50 -15.31 -9.00
N GLY A 403 9.36 -16.38 -9.79
CA GLY A 403 10.10 -16.54 -11.05
C GLY A 403 11.60 -16.53 -10.79
N ASP A 404 12.31 -15.56 -11.39
CA ASP A 404 13.74 -15.32 -11.19
C ASP A 404 14.03 -14.02 -10.41
N THR A 405 13.00 -13.39 -9.83
CA THR A 405 13.10 -12.06 -9.23
C THR A 405 13.63 -12.08 -7.79
N ASP A 406 13.62 -13.24 -7.13
CA ASP A 406 14.28 -13.45 -5.84
C ASP A 406 15.80 -13.69 -6.04
N VAL A 407 16.50 -12.64 -6.49
CA VAL A 407 17.88 -12.75 -6.98
C VAL A 407 18.84 -13.26 -5.89
N CYS A 408 18.70 -12.77 -4.67
CA CYS A 408 19.56 -13.13 -3.53
C CYS A 408 18.97 -14.20 -2.62
N ASP A 409 17.91 -14.90 -3.05
CA ASP A 409 17.24 -15.93 -2.24
C ASP A 409 16.73 -15.35 -0.90
N TRP A 410 16.22 -14.11 -0.94
CA TRP A 410 15.65 -13.37 0.18
C TRP A 410 14.52 -14.14 0.86
N GLY A 411 13.68 -14.81 0.06
CA GLY A 411 12.56 -15.58 0.55
C GLY A 411 12.97 -16.82 1.34
N THR A 412 14.21 -17.27 1.20
CA THR A 412 14.75 -18.49 1.82
C THR A 412 15.95 -18.20 2.72
N GLU A 413 16.07 -16.97 3.21
CA GLU A 413 17.16 -16.51 4.07
C GLU A 413 18.57 -16.72 3.46
N GLY A 414 18.69 -16.59 2.14
CA GLY A 414 19.94 -16.75 1.40
C GLY A 414 20.29 -18.21 1.08
N LEU A 415 19.39 -19.16 1.39
CA LEU A 415 19.57 -20.57 1.05
C LEU A 415 19.06 -20.85 -0.37
N PRO A 416 19.89 -21.36 -1.29
CA PRO A 416 19.42 -21.69 -2.63
C PRO A 416 18.34 -22.77 -2.57
N PRO A 417 17.32 -22.74 -3.46
CA PRO A 417 16.31 -23.78 -3.53
C PRO A 417 16.92 -25.17 -3.77
N ASN A 418 16.34 -26.22 -3.19
CA ASN A 418 16.79 -27.61 -3.37
C ASN A 418 16.46 -28.19 -4.77
N GLY A 419 15.95 -27.35 -5.67
CA GLY A 419 15.45 -27.69 -7.00
C GLY A 419 15.61 -26.50 -7.96
N PRO A 420 14.85 -26.45 -9.06
CA PRO A 420 14.94 -25.35 -10.03
C PRO A 420 14.61 -23.99 -9.40
N LYS A 421 15.45 -22.97 -9.60
CA LYS A 421 15.21 -21.62 -9.06
C LYS A 421 14.00 -20.94 -9.69
N TYR A 422 13.86 -21.01 -11.01
CA TYR A 422 12.73 -20.43 -11.74
C TYR A 422 11.42 -21.13 -11.36
N TRP A 423 10.61 -20.46 -10.54
CA TRP A 423 9.36 -21.00 -10.01
C TRP A 423 8.20 -20.04 -10.28
N THR A 424 7.29 -20.46 -11.15
CA THR A 424 6.01 -19.79 -11.45
C THR A 424 4.88 -20.81 -11.36
N GLU A 425 3.62 -20.35 -11.27
CA GLU A 425 2.47 -21.27 -11.31
C GLU A 425 2.42 -22.11 -12.59
N GLU A 426 2.76 -21.53 -13.74
CA GLU A 426 2.83 -22.23 -15.02
C GLU A 426 3.89 -23.35 -15.00
N VAL A 427 5.10 -23.06 -14.48
CA VAL A 427 6.17 -24.05 -14.36
C VAL A 427 5.82 -25.15 -13.37
N ALA A 428 5.14 -24.78 -12.27
CA ALA A 428 4.63 -25.73 -11.29
C ALA A 428 3.48 -26.60 -11.84
N GLN A 429 2.92 -26.25 -13.01
CA GLN A 429 1.75 -26.87 -13.60
C GLN A 429 0.55 -26.87 -12.64
N ASN A 430 0.42 -25.78 -11.87
CA ASN A 430 -0.75 -25.60 -11.02
C ASN A 430 -1.99 -25.51 -11.90
N LYS A 431 -3.08 -26.12 -11.44
CA LYS A 431 -4.38 -25.95 -12.10
C LYS A 431 -4.86 -24.52 -11.86
N GLU A 432 -5.18 -23.80 -12.93
CA GLU A 432 -5.78 -22.46 -12.86
C GLU A 432 -7.08 -22.47 -12.04
N GLY A 433 -7.39 -21.34 -11.41
CA GLY A 433 -8.49 -21.27 -10.46
C GLY A 433 -8.77 -19.87 -9.96
N ASP A 434 -9.75 -19.77 -9.05
CA ASP A 434 -10.08 -18.54 -8.32
C ASP A 434 -9.01 -18.27 -7.27
N ARG A 435 -8.07 -17.37 -7.63
CA ARG A 435 -6.89 -17.04 -6.86
C ARG A 435 -7.08 -15.77 -6.04
N ARG A 436 -6.63 -15.85 -4.79
CA ARG A 436 -6.39 -14.71 -3.93
C ARG A 436 -4.93 -14.68 -3.54
N PHE A 437 -4.40 -13.50 -3.32
CA PHE A 437 -3.06 -13.36 -2.78
C PHE A 437 -2.95 -12.28 -1.72
N MET A 438 -1.89 -12.39 -0.95
CA MET A 438 -1.55 -11.48 0.12
C MET A 438 -0.09 -11.06 0.03
N GLN A 439 0.17 -9.78 0.25
CA GLN A 439 1.50 -9.19 0.35
C GLN A 439 1.68 -8.64 1.76
N SER A 440 2.45 -9.34 2.58
CA SER A 440 2.59 -9.01 3.99
C SER A 440 3.94 -8.37 4.31
N ALA A 441 3.93 -7.40 5.22
CA ALA A 441 5.08 -6.73 5.81
C ALA A 441 5.07 -6.89 7.34
N GLY A 442 6.24 -7.14 7.94
CA GLY A 442 6.43 -7.37 9.38
C GLY A 442 7.21 -8.66 9.71
N PRO A 443 7.32 -9.01 11.00
CA PRO A 443 6.64 -8.38 12.13
C PRO A 443 7.27 -7.05 12.57
N PHE A 444 6.47 -6.20 13.19
CA PHE A 444 6.92 -4.99 13.89
C PHE A 444 6.08 -4.75 15.15
N VAL A 445 6.46 -3.75 15.94
CA VAL A 445 5.75 -3.26 17.11
C VAL A 445 4.99 -1.99 16.74
N LEU A 446 3.69 -1.98 17.03
CA LEU A 446 2.87 -0.79 16.89
C LEU A 446 2.51 -0.27 18.29
N GLU A 447 3.21 0.77 18.73
CA GLU A 447 2.99 1.41 20.02
C GLU A 447 1.65 2.17 20.07
N PRO A 448 1.05 2.39 21.26
CA PRO A 448 -0.07 3.31 21.41
C PRO A 448 0.22 4.69 20.81
N GLY A 449 -0.70 5.20 19.98
CA GLY A 449 -0.57 6.46 19.27
C GLY A 449 0.35 6.42 18.05
N ALA A 450 1.04 5.32 17.75
CA ALA A 450 1.91 5.24 16.58
C ALA A 450 1.12 5.35 15.26
N VAL A 451 1.69 6.07 14.30
CA VAL A 451 1.15 6.26 12.95
C VAL A 451 2.02 5.55 11.93
N ASN A 452 1.38 4.80 11.03
CA ASN A 452 2.04 4.23 9.85
C ASN A 452 1.29 4.63 8.59
N TYR A 453 2.03 4.87 7.51
CA TYR A 453 1.45 5.09 6.18
C TYR A 453 1.77 3.90 5.30
N ILE A 454 0.72 3.28 4.76
CA ILE A 454 0.84 2.18 3.80
C ILE A 454 0.35 2.68 2.45
N THR A 455 1.23 2.70 1.46
CA THR A 455 0.93 3.18 0.11
C THR A 455 1.11 2.06 -0.88
N VAL A 456 0.09 1.82 -1.72
CA VAL A 456 0.10 0.79 -2.75
C VAL A 456 -0.39 1.33 -4.09
N GLY A 457 0.15 0.77 -5.17
CA GLY A 457 -0.28 1.02 -6.55
C GLY A 457 -0.98 -0.21 -7.11
N ILE A 458 -1.98 0.00 -7.95
CA ILE A 458 -2.69 -1.07 -8.64
C ILE A 458 -2.61 -0.82 -10.15
N PRO A 459 -1.46 -1.12 -10.78
CA PRO A 459 -1.33 -1.04 -12.23
C PRO A 459 -2.04 -2.20 -12.93
N TRP A 460 -2.51 -1.97 -14.15
CA TRP A 460 -2.85 -3.04 -15.08
C TRP A 460 -2.20 -2.81 -16.44
N ALA A 461 -1.94 -3.90 -17.15
CA ALA A 461 -1.35 -3.85 -18.47
C ALA A 461 -1.90 -4.98 -19.36
N ARG A 462 -2.02 -4.70 -20.67
CA ARG A 462 -2.45 -5.69 -21.66
C ARG A 462 -1.51 -5.65 -22.85
N ALA A 463 -0.78 -6.74 -23.07
CA ALA A 463 0.07 -6.85 -24.24
C ALA A 463 -0.77 -7.03 -25.51
N ALA A 464 -0.31 -6.48 -26.63
CA ALA A 464 -0.98 -6.63 -27.92
C ALA A 464 -0.81 -8.04 -28.53
N SER A 465 0.20 -8.79 -28.08
CA SER A 465 0.53 -10.14 -28.53
C SER A 465 1.47 -10.83 -27.54
N GLY A 466 1.63 -12.15 -27.65
CA GLY A 466 2.55 -12.93 -26.81
C GLY A 466 1.89 -13.67 -25.65
N GLY A 467 0.57 -13.56 -25.50
CA GLY A 467 -0.19 -14.29 -24.48
C GLY A 467 -0.16 -13.63 -23.10
N PRO A 468 -0.67 -14.30 -22.06
CA PRO A 468 -0.87 -13.72 -20.74
C PRO A 468 0.45 -13.31 -20.08
N TRP A 469 1.51 -14.10 -20.27
CA TRP A 469 2.83 -13.77 -19.75
C TRP A 469 3.42 -12.51 -20.37
N ALA A 470 3.10 -12.19 -21.62
CA ALA A 470 3.51 -10.93 -22.23
C ALA A 470 2.83 -9.73 -21.54
N SER A 471 1.58 -9.88 -21.07
CA SER A 471 0.91 -8.87 -20.25
C SER A 471 1.60 -8.70 -18.89
N VAL A 472 2.08 -9.78 -18.25
CA VAL A 472 2.89 -9.70 -17.02
C VAL A 472 4.20 -8.96 -17.28
N LYS A 473 4.89 -9.22 -18.40
CA LYS A 473 6.11 -8.48 -18.76
C LYS A 473 5.86 -7.01 -19.04
N LEU A 474 4.73 -6.66 -19.65
CA LEU A 474 4.35 -5.26 -19.83
C LEU A 474 3.99 -4.62 -18.48
N LEU A 475 3.29 -5.34 -17.60
CA LEU A 475 2.96 -4.90 -16.25
C LEU A 475 4.22 -4.52 -15.48
N GLN A 476 5.28 -5.33 -15.52
CA GLN A 476 6.57 -5.01 -14.86
C GLN A 476 7.19 -3.70 -15.36
N VAL A 477 7.04 -3.37 -16.65
CA VAL A 477 7.54 -2.09 -17.22
C VAL A 477 6.67 -0.91 -16.81
N VAL A 478 5.36 -1.14 -16.70
CA VAL A 478 4.37 -0.16 -16.24
C VAL A 478 4.58 0.15 -14.76
N ASP A 479 4.89 -0.88 -13.97
CA ASP A 479 5.22 -0.80 -12.54
C ASP A 479 6.45 0.06 -12.26
N ASP A 480 7.51 -0.07 -13.07
CA ASP A 480 8.70 0.80 -12.97
C ASP A 480 8.31 2.31 -13.09
N LYS A 481 7.26 2.65 -13.84
CA LYS A 481 6.73 4.03 -13.89
C LYS A 481 5.91 4.38 -12.66
N CYS A 482 5.19 3.43 -12.07
CA CYS A 482 4.50 3.64 -10.80
C CYS A 482 5.49 4.03 -9.71
N GLN A 483 6.58 3.28 -9.59
CA GLN A 483 7.63 3.52 -8.60
C GLN A 483 8.24 4.91 -8.78
N LEU A 484 8.57 5.30 -10.02
CA LEU A 484 9.10 6.65 -10.31
C LEU A 484 8.11 7.76 -9.92
N LEU A 485 6.81 7.54 -10.11
CA LEU A 485 5.79 8.51 -9.69
C LEU A 485 5.72 8.61 -8.17
N PHE A 486 5.81 7.49 -7.45
CA PHE A 486 5.88 7.45 -5.99
C PHE A 486 7.15 8.13 -5.46
N ASP A 487 8.32 7.83 -6.02
CA ASP A 487 9.61 8.41 -5.62
C ASP A 487 9.64 9.93 -5.81
N ASN A 488 8.88 10.43 -6.79
CA ASN A 488 8.66 11.85 -7.03
C ASN A 488 7.46 12.43 -6.25
N CYS A 489 7.07 11.80 -5.15
CA CYS A 489 5.99 12.22 -4.26
C CYS A 489 4.66 12.46 -4.98
N PHE A 490 4.37 11.67 -6.01
CA PHE A 490 3.16 11.78 -6.83
C PHE A 490 3.01 13.10 -7.60
N ALA A 491 4.10 13.86 -7.74
CA ALA A 491 4.12 15.02 -8.61
C ALA A 491 4.26 14.55 -10.07
N VAL A 492 3.19 14.72 -10.86
CA VAL A 492 3.27 14.56 -12.31
C VAL A 492 3.98 15.78 -12.85
N VAL A 493 5.12 15.59 -13.51
CA VAL A 493 5.85 16.69 -14.17
C VAL A 493 4.99 17.15 -15.35
N SER A 494 4.19 18.19 -15.13
CA SER A 494 3.51 18.90 -16.21
C SER A 494 4.58 19.43 -17.16
N GLY A 495 4.54 19.03 -18.43
CA GLY A 495 5.29 19.74 -19.47
C GLY A 495 4.96 21.24 -19.39
N PRO A 496 5.89 22.14 -19.80
CA PRO A 496 5.66 23.57 -19.69
C PRO A 496 4.31 23.94 -20.33
N ASN A 497 3.52 24.75 -19.63
CA ASN A 497 2.25 25.28 -20.14
C ASN A 497 2.45 25.77 -21.58
N ALA A 498 1.53 25.39 -22.47
CA ALA A 498 1.57 25.82 -23.86
C ALA A 498 1.69 27.37 -23.90
N PRO A 499 2.59 27.92 -24.73
CA PRO A 499 2.84 29.36 -24.73
C PRO A 499 1.57 30.13 -25.09
N ASP A 500 1.28 31.19 -24.34
CA ASP A 500 0.21 32.14 -24.65
C ASP A 500 0.42 32.72 -26.07
N LEU A 501 -0.39 32.24 -27.01
CA LEU A 501 -0.46 32.78 -28.36
C LEU A 501 -1.19 34.12 -28.32
N THR A 502 -0.42 35.19 -28.12
CA THR A 502 -0.89 36.55 -28.40
C THR A 502 -0.87 36.79 -29.90
N ILE A 503 -2.02 36.59 -30.56
CA ILE A 503 -2.22 37.05 -31.93
C ILE A 503 -2.34 38.58 -31.89
N ARG A 504 -1.38 39.28 -32.48
CA ARG A 504 -1.53 40.71 -32.84
C ARG A 504 -1.96 40.78 -34.30
N GLU A 505 -3.12 41.39 -34.54
CA GLU A 505 -3.62 41.74 -35.88
C GLU A 505 -2.73 42.77 -36.58
#